data_AF-A0A4Z0NE38-F1
#
_entry.id   AF-A0A4Z0NE38-F1
#
_cell.length_a   1.000
_cell.length_b   1.000
_cell.length_c   1.000
_cell.angle_alpha   90.00
_cell.angle_beta   90.00
_cell.angle_gamma   90.00
#
_symmetry.space_group_name_H-M   'P 1'
#
loop_
_entity.id
_entity.type
_entity.pdbx_description
1 polymer ?
#
loop_
_entity_poly.entity_id
_entity_poly.type
_entity_poly.pdbx_seq_one_letter_code
_entity_poly.pdbx_strand_id
1 'polypeptide(L)'
;MSPTALTRKPQDASTITAALLALLTALEGIPAGSPAGAAYTAAIRRRGEELAAVGGAEALRSAHAVVLAAAPDQAETRAALIDSAWSTIPGWTDTGSAA
;
A
#
# COMPACT_ATOMS: atom_id res chain seq x y z
N MET A 1 -7.03 4.97 33.46
CA MET A 1 -7.71 4.16 32.42
C MET A 1 -6.70 3.84 31.35
N SER A 2 -6.19 2.61 31.32
CA SER A 2 -5.25 2.19 30.27
C SER A 2 -6.03 1.78 29.04
N PRO A 3 -5.73 2.30 27.83
CA PRO A 3 -6.38 1.80 26.63
C PRO A 3 -5.85 0.39 26.38
N THR A 4 -6.77 -0.59 26.36
CA THR A 4 -6.49 -1.93 25.88
C THR A 4 -6.13 -1.82 24.41
N ALA A 5 -4.82 -1.80 24.10
CA ALA A 5 -4.36 -1.98 22.75
C ALA A 5 -4.89 -3.34 22.30
N LEU A 6 -5.90 -3.35 21.42
CA LEU A 6 -6.34 -4.56 20.76
C LEU A 6 -5.12 -5.13 20.05
N THR A 7 -4.53 -6.20 20.60
CA THR A 7 -3.49 -6.97 19.96
C THR A 7 -4.09 -7.50 18.66
N ARG A 8 -3.90 -6.75 17.58
CA ARG A 8 -4.26 -7.19 16.24
C ARG A 8 -3.42 -8.45 15.99
N LYS A 9 -4.07 -9.57 15.66
CA LYS A 9 -3.36 -10.80 15.27
C LYS A 9 -2.31 -10.44 14.21
N PRO A 10 -1.07 -10.98 14.27
CA PRO A 10 -0.07 -10.75 13.24
C PRO A 10 -0.67 -11.10 11.88
N GLN A 11 -0.74 -10.12 10.99
CA GLN A 11 -1.19 -10.33 9.61
C GLN A 11 0.04 -10.75 8.79
N ASP A 12 -0.13 -11.76 7.95
CA ASP A 12 0.89 -12.13 6.97
C ASP A 12 0.86 -11.18 5.77
N ALA A 13 1.93 -11.21 4.96
CA ALA A 13 2.09 -10.34 3.82
C ALA A 13 0.95 -10.50 2.78
N SER A 14 0.40 -11.71 2.63
CA SER A 14 -0.72 -11.98 1.72
C SER A 14 -2.01 -11.29 2.18
N THR A 15 -2.34 -11.36 3.47
CA THR A 15 -3.51 -10.66 4.03
C THR A 15 -3.37 -9.15 3.89
N ILE A 16 -2.18 -8.61 4.14
CA ILE A 16 -1.91 -7.17 4.00
C ILE A 16 -2.03 -6.75 2.52
N THR A 17 -1.52 -7.56 1.59
CA THR A 17 -1.63 -7.31 0.14
C THR A 17 -3.08 -7.35 -0.34
N ALA A 18 -3.89 -8.27 0.16
CA ALA A 18 -5.32 -8.30 -0.15
C ALA A 18 -6.05 -7.04 0.36
N ALA A 19 -5.70 -6.56 1.56
CA ALA A 19 -6.25 -5.31 2.08
C ALA A 19 -5.81 -4.08 1.27
N LEU A 20 -4.57 -4.06 0.78
CA LEU A 20 -4.06 -3.02 -0.13
C LEU A 20 -4.86 -2.98 -1.43
N LEU A 21 -5.11 -4.13 -2.06
CA LEU A 21 -5.97 -4.24 -3.24
C LEU A 21 -7.36 -3.65 -3.01
N ALA A 22 -7.99 -3.98 -1.88
CA ALA A 22 -9.32 -3.46 -1.55
C ALA A 22 -9.34 -1.93 -1.39
N LEU A 23 -8.29 -1.35 -0.80
CA LEU A 23 -8.15 0.11 -0.66
C LEU A 23 -8.00 0.79 -2.02
N LEU A 24 -7.20 0.22 -2.92
CA LEU A 24 -6.99 0.77 -4.26
C LEU A 24 -8.29 0.75 -5.08
N THR A 25 -9.00 -0.39 -5.07
CA THR A 25 -10.31 -0.49 -5.73
C THR A 25 -11.30 0.53 -5.18
N ALA A 26 -11.33 0.76 -3.87
CA ALA A 26 -12.21 1.75 -3.27
C ALA A 26 -11.86 3.20 -3.66
N LEU A 27 -10.56 3.48 -3.87
CA LEU A 27 -10.07 4.81 -4.24
C LEU A 27 -10.40 5.19 -5.69
N GLU A 28 -10.58 4.22 -6.60
CA GLU A 28 -10.86 4.47 -8.02
C GLU A 28 -12.14 5.29 -8.28
N GLY A 29 -13.13 5.24 -7.38
CA GLY A 29 -14.37 6.02 -7.48
C GLY A 29 -14.34 7.37 -6.75
N ILE A 30 -13.23 7.74 -6.12
CA ILE A 30 -13.15 8.90 -5.24
C ILE A 30 -12.55 10.10 -5.99
N PRO A 31 -13.20 11.28 -5.93
CA PRO A 31 -12.64 12.48 -6.54
C PRO A 31 -11.24 12.81 -6.01
N ALA A 32 -10.33 13.13 -6.92
CA ALA A 32 -8.99 13.59 -6.59
C ALA A 32 -9.04 14.84 -5.71
N GLY A 33 -8.15 14.92 -4.71
CA GLY A 33 -8.09 16.03 -3.77
C GLY A 33 -9.19 16.04 -2.69
N SER A 34 -10.09 15.05 -2.67
CA SER A 34 -11.07 14.93 -1.60
C SER A 34 -10.44 14.46 -0.27
N PRO A 35 -11.04 14.81 0.89
CA PRO A 35 -10.60 14.28 2.19
C PRO A 35 -10.61 12.75 2.26
N ALA A 36 -11.57 12.11 1.59
CA ALA A 36 -11.64 10.65 1.49
C ALA A 36 -10.42 10.09 0.74
N GLY A 37 -10.03 10.72 -0.37
CA GLY A 37 -8.83 10.35 -1.12
C GLY A 37 -7.57 10.39 -0.25
N ALA A 38 -7.39 11.48 0.52
CA ALA A 38 -6.27 11.60 1.44
C ALA A 38 -6.26 10.49 2.53
N ALA A 39 -7.44 10.13 3.06
CA ALA A 39 -7.57 9.05 4.03
C ALA A 39 -7.21 7.68 3.44
N TYR A 40 -7.63 7.41 2.20
CA TYR A 40 -7.23 6.19 1.48
C TYR A 40 -5.73 6.16 1.20
N THR A 41 -5.12 7.26 0.76
CA THR A 41 -3.66 7.34 0.56
C THR A 41 -2.91 7.05 1.86
N ALA A 42 -3.36 7.60 2.99
CA ALA A 42 -2.77 7.30 4.30
C ALA A 42 -2.92 5.82 4.69
N ALA A 43 -4.06 5.20 4.38
CA ALA A 43 -4.28 3.78 4.61
C ALA A 43 -3.39 2.90 3.72
N ILE A 44 -3.21 3.25 2.45
CA ILE A 44 -2.29 2.60 1.50
C ILE A 44 -0.86 2.65 2.04
N ARG A 45 -0.39 3.82 2.50
CA ARG A 45 0.91 3.98 3.14
C ARG A 45 1.08 3.05 4.35
N ARG A 46 0.08 3.01 5.23
CA ARG A 46 0.10 2.13 6.41
C ARG A 46 0.25 0.65 6.02
N ARG A 47 -0.38 0.19 4.93
CA ARG A 47 -0.19 -1.18 4.45
C ARG A 47 1.24 -1.44 3.96
N GLY A 48 1.87 -0.45 3.33
CA GLY A 48 3.30 -0.50 2.99
C GLY A 48 4.16 -0.64 4.25
N GLU A 49 3.91 0.16 5.29
CA GLU A 49 4.66 0.08 6.55
C GLU A 49 4.50 -1.28 7.23
N GLU A 50 3.28 -1.85 7.21
CA GLU A 50 3.01 -3.20 7.72
C GLU A 50 3.73 -4.28 6.89
N LEU A 51 3.77 -4.18 5.56
CA LEU A 51 4.54 -5.09 4.69
C LEU A 51 6.04 -5.01 4.96
N ALA A 52 6.58 -3.80 5.07
CA ALA A 52 8.00 -3.57 5.36
C ALA A 52 8.39 -4.17 6.72
N ALA A 53 7.52 -4.08 7.72
CA ALA A 53 7.74 -4.69 9.03
C ALA A 53 7.75 -6.24 8.98
N VAL A 54 6.98 -6.85 8.07
CA VAL A 54 6.88 -8.31 7.95
C VAL A 54 8.01 -8.91 7.11
N GLY A 55 8.38 -8.27 6.00
CA GLY A 55 9.33 -8.85 5.04
C GLY A 55 10.19 -7.84 4.29
N GLY A 56 10.27 -6.60 4.79
CA GLY A 56 11.12 -5.55 4.23
C GLY A 56 10.76 -5.18 2.78
N ALA A 57 11.77 -4.75 2.03
CA ALA A 57 11.63 -4.32 0.65
C ALA A 57 11.11 -5.41 -0.30
N GLU A 58 11.42 -6.68 -0.04
CA GLU A 58 10.93 -7.80 -0.87
C GLU A 58 9.40 -7.96 -0.75
N ALA A 59 8.87 -7.80 0.47
CA ALA A 59 7.42 -7.85 0.69
C ALA A 59 6.71 -6.68 -0.01
N LEU A 60 7.29 -5.48 -0.01
CA LEU A 60 6.77 -4.32 -0.75
C LEU A 60 6.74 -4.60 -2.26
N ARG A 61 7.86 -5.07 -2.84
CA ARG A 61 7.96 -5.39 -4.27
C ARG A 61 7.02 -6.50 -4.69
N SER A 62 6.92 -7.56 -3.89
CA SER A 62 5.98 -8.67 -4.13
C SER A 62 4.52 -8.21 -4.10
N ALA A 63 4.14 -7.40 -3.09
CA ALA A 63 2.80 -6.85 -3.01
C ALA A 63 2.47 -5.91 -4.18
N HIS A 64 3.42 -5.07 -4.58
CA HIS A 64 3.27 -4.20 -5.75
C HIS A 64 3.02 -5.02 -7.02
N ALA A 65 3.85 -6.03 -7.30
CA ALA A 65 3.68 -6.90 -8.46
C ALA A 65 2.31 -7.60 -8.47
N VAL A 66 1.84 -8.10 -7.32
CA VAL A 66 0.51 -8.71 -7.18
C VAL A 66 -0.60 -7.69 -7.47
N VAL A 67 -0.49 -6.46 -6.97
CA VAL A 67 -1.47 -5.40 -7.20
C VAL A 67 -1.59 -5.07 -8.69
N LEU A 68 -0.46 -4.93 -9.38
CA LEU A 68 -0.43 -4.60 -10.81
C LEU A 68 -1.00 -5.73 -11.66
N ALA A 69 -0.65 -6.98 -11.33
CA ALA A 69 -1.16 -8.15 -12.04
C ALA A 69 -2.68 -8.36 -11.88
N ALA A 70 -3.26 -7.92 -10.75
CA ALA A 70 -4.68 -8.13 -10.45
C ALA A 70 -5.64 -7.25 -11.27
N ALA A 71 -5.17 -6.12 -11.79
CA ALA A 71 -5.96 -5.24 -12.67
C ALA A 71 -5.05 -4.56 -13.71
N PRO A 72 -4.70 -5.25 -14.80
CA PRO A 72 -3.77 -4.73 -15.81
C PRO A 72 -4.21 -3.38 -16.39
N ASP A 73 -5.51 -3.20 -16.61
CA ASP A 73 -6.07 -1.94 -17.15
C ASP A 73 -5.87 -0.74 -16.22
N GLN A 74 -5.70 -0.98 -14.92
CA GLN A 74 -5.51 0.05 -13.89
C GLN A 74 -4.07 0.06 -13.36
N ALA A 75 -3.17 -0.76 -13.91
CA ALA A 75 -1.85 -1.00 -13.36
C ALA A 75 -1.03 0.30 -13.26
N GLU A 76 -1.02 1.12 -14.30
CA GLU A 76 -0.28 2.40 -14.30
C GLU A 76 -0.79 3.35 -13.20
N THR A 77 -2.11 3.52 -13.10
CA THR A 77 -2.74 4.34 -12.06
C THR A 77 -2.42 3.84 -10.66
N ARG A 78 -2.50 2.51 -10.45
CA ARG A 78 -2.20 1.88 -9.15
C ARG A 78 -0.72 1.99 -8.79
N ALA A 79 0.18 1.84 -9.76
CA ALA A 79 1.61 2.03 -9.58
C ALA A 79 1.91 3.45 -9.08
N ALA A 80 1.42 4.49 -9.78
CA ALA A 80 1.64 5.88 -9.40
C ALA A 80 1.10 6.20 -7.99
N LEU A 81 -0.05 5.66 -7.62
CA LEU A 81 -0.63 5.82 -6.28
C LEU A 81 0.22 5.15 -5.19
N ILE A 82 0.70 3.93 -5.45
CA ILE A 82 1.58 3.20 -4.53
C ILE A 82 2.92 3.93 -4.40
N ASP A 83 3.54 4.31 -5.52
CA ASP A 83 4.82 5.01 -5.54
C ASP A 83 4.77 6.29 -4.71
N SER A 84 3.72 7.09 -4.90
CA SER A 84 3.49 8.30 -4.11
C SER A 84 3.30 7.98 -2.63
N ALA A 85 2.42 7.04 -2.29
CA ALA A 85 2.09 6.70 -0.92
C ALA A 85 3.26 6.08 -0.13
N TRP A 86 4.14 5.34 -0.82
CA TRP A 86 5.25 4.59 -0.22
C TRP A 86 6.60 5.28 -0.38
N SER A 87 6.65 6.45 -1.02
CA SER A 87 7.87 7.23 -1.28
C SER A 87 8.79 7.45 -0.07
N THR A 88 8.23 7.50 1.15
CA THR A 88 8.99 7.69 2.40
C THR A 88 9.22 6.40 3.19
N ILE A 89 8.83 5.24 2.68
CA ILE A 89 9.02 3.95 3.33
C ILE A 89 10.45 3.46 3.02
N PRO A 90 11.30 3.20 4.03
CA PRO A 90 12.65 2.71 3.81
C PRO A 90 12.67 1.43 2.95
N GLY A 91 13.52 1.40 1.93
CA GLY A 91 13.66 0.26 1.02
C GLY A 91 12.64 0.20 -0.12
N TRP A 92 11.73 1.17 -0.24
CA TRP A 92 10.84 1.27 -1.41
C TRP A 92 11.54 1.89 -2.64
N THR A 93 12.23 3.02 -2.43
CA THR A 93 12.80 3.85 -3.51
C THR A 93 14.29 3.60 -3.81
N ASP A 94 14.88 2.49 -3.35
CA ASP A 94 16.20 2.03 -3.85
C ASP A 94 16.13 1.38 -5.25
N THR A 95 14.95 1.38 -5.88
CA THR A 95 14.76 0.95 -7.25
C THR A 95 14.74 2.15 -8.19
N GLY A 96 15.92 2.54 -8.66
CA GLY A 96 16.16 3.16 -9.96
C GLY A 96 15.24 4.32 -10.38
N SER A 97 15.54 5.53 -9.91
CA SER A 97 15.58 6.66 -10.85
C SER A 97 16.78 6.41 -11.77
N ALA A 98 16.55 5.68 -12.86
CA ALA A 98 17.48 5.54 -13.96
C ALA A 98 16.69 5.69 -15.27
N ALA A 99 17.01 6.77 -15.97
CA ALA A 99 16.58 7.21 -17.31
C ALA A 99 15.21 7.88 -17.41
#